data_AF-A0A821R901-F1
#
_entry.id   AF-A0A821R901-F1
#
_cell.length_a   1.000
_cell.length_b   1.000
_cell.length_c   1.000
_cell.angle_alpha   90.00
_cell.angle_beta   90.00
_cell.angle_gamma   90.00
#
_symmetry.space_group_name_H-M   'P 1'
#
loop_
_entity.id
_entity.type
_entity.pdbx_description
1 polymer ?
#
loop_
_entity_poly.entity_id
_entity_poly.type
_entity_poly.pdbx_seq_one_letter_code
_entity_poly.pdbx_strand_id
1 'polypeptide(L)' 'CSLVPIVESEVLQDGDHDLEECQCITGKVLATVHKALNDHYVYLEGTLLKPSMVTP' A
#
# COMPACT_ATOMS: atom_id res chain seq x y z
N CYS A 1 7.50 -18.91 14.12
CA CYS A 1 7.54 -19.08 12.66
C CYS A 1 8.20 -17.86 12.05
N SER A 2 9.30 -18.03 11.33
CA SER A 2 10.04 -16.93 10.69
C SER A 2 9.55 -16.76 9.25
N LEU A 3 8.33 -16.21 9.10
CA LEU A 3 7.72 -15.95 7.80
C LEU A 3 7.84 -14.46 7.49
N VAL A 4 8.22 -14.13 6.25
CA VAL A 4 8.22 -12.76 5.74
C VAL A 4 6.79 -12.45 5.29
N PRO A 5 6.05 -11.55 5.98
CA PRO A 5 4.72 -11.17 5.54
C PRO A 5 4.80 -10.33 4.27
N ILE A 6 3.98 -10.69 3.29
CA ILE A 6 3.71 -9.86 2.11
C ILE A 6 2.43 -9.09 2.39
N VAL A 7 2.52 -7.77 2.39
CA VAL A 7 1.39 -6.85 2.58
C VAL A 7 0.98 -6.36 1.19
N GLU A 8 -0.18 -6.80 0.72
CA GLU A 8 -0.74 -6.40 -0.58
C GLU A 8 -1.70 -5.23 -0.38
N SER A 9 -1.47 -4.14 -1.10
CA SER A 9 -2.31 -2.94 -1.07
C SER A 9 -2.72 -2.58 -2.49
N GLU A 10 -3.89 -3.03 -2.90
CA GLU A 10 -4.41 -2.83 -4.26
C GLU A 10 -5.41 -1.67 -4.29
N VAL A 11 -5.07 -0.64 -5.07
CA VAL A 11 -6.01 0.38 -5.52
C VAL A 11 -6.47 -0.04 -6.92
N LEU A 12 -7.78 -0.31 -7.06
CA LEU A 12 -8.37 -0.72 -8.34
C LEU A 12 -8.33 0.43 -9.34
N GLN A 13 -8.03 0.09 -10.60
CA GLN A 13 -7.98 1.01 -11.74
C GLN A 13 -9.37 1.22 -12.39
N ASP A 14 -10.43 0.76 -11.74
CA ASP A 14 -11.78 0.83 -12.31
C ASP A 14 -12.35 2.25 -12.21
N GLY A 15 -12.46 2.93 -13.34
CA GLY A 15 -13.12 4.23 -13.48
C GLY A 15 -12.41 5.19 -14.45
N ASP A 16 -13.03 6.34 -14.69
CA ASP A 16 -12.44 7.46 -15.45
C ASP A 16 -11.79 8.44 -14.46
N HIS A 17 -10.70 8.02 -13.80
CA HIS A 17 -9.97 8.85 -12.84
C HIS A 17 -8.64 9.31 -13.42
N ASP A 18 -8.24 10.54 -13.11
CA ASP A 18 -6.97 11.06 -13.60
C ASP A 18 -5.78 10.46 -12.85
N LEU A 19 -4.59 10.48 -13.47
CA LEU A 19 -3.34 10.02 -12.85
C LEU A 19 -3.08 10.66 -11.47
N GLU A 20 -3.40 11.95 -11.33
CA GLU A 20 -3.23 12.69 -10.07
C GLU A 20 -4.16 12.17 -8.96
N GLU A 21 -5.39 11.77 -9.31
CA GLU A 21 -6.33 11.17 -8.37
C GLU A 21 -5.83 9.81 -7.90
N CYS A 22 -5.39 8.96 -8.84
CA CYS A 22 -4.81 7.66 -8.53
C CYS A 22 -3.56 7.79 -7.64
N GLN A 23 -2.69 8.78 -7.91
CA GLN A 23 -1.52 9.07 -7.08
C GLN A 23 -1.92 9.52 -5.67
N CYS A 24 -2.91 10.41 -5.55
CA CYS A 24 -3.38 10.94 -4.27
C CYS A 24 -3.98 9.83 -3.40
N ILE A 25 -4.79 8.96 -3.98
CA ILE A 25 -5.40 7.83 -3.27
C ILE A 25 -4.34 6.80 -2.89
N THR A 26 -3.45 6.43 -3.81
CA THR A 26 -2.36 5.49 -3.54
C THR A 26 -1.47 5.97 -2.39
N GLY A 27 -1.12 7.27 -2.37
CA GLY A 27 -0.34 7.86 -1.27
C GLY A 27 -1.03 7.77 0.09
N LYS A 28 -2.36 8.02 0.15
CA LYS A 28 -3.15 7.90 1.38
C LYS A 28 -3.24 6.46 1.87
N VAL A 29 -3.45 5.51 0.96
CA VAL A 29 -3.52 4.08 1.29
C VAL A 29 -2.17 3.60 1.86
N LEU A 30 -1.07 3.90 1.18
CA LEU A 30 0.28 3.53 1.64
C LEU A 30 0.60 4.12 3.01
N ALA A 31 0.32 5.42 3.23
CA ALA A 31 0.54 6.06 4.52
C ALA A 31 -0.26 5.39 5.65
N THR A 32 -1.50 5.00 5.37
CA THR A 32 -2.38 4.32 6.34
C THR A 32 -1.88 2.91 6.64
N VAL A 33 -1.45 2.14 5.63
CA VAL A 33 -0.88 0.80 5.80
C VAL A 33 0.40 0.86 6.63
N HIS A 34 1.32 1.76 6.30
CA HIS A 34 2.55 1.94 7.08
C HIS A 34 2.28 2.34 8.53
N LYS A 35 1.30 3.22 8.75
CA LYS A 35 0.88 3.60 10.10
C LYS A 35 0.32 2.40 10.86
N ALA A 36 -0.59 1.63 10.26
CA ALA A 36 -1.15 0.44 10.89
C ALA A 36 -0.07 -0.60 11.21
N LEU A 37 0.87 -0.85 10.30
CA LEU A 37 2.01 -1.75 10.54
C LEU A 37 2.85 -1.29 11.74
N ASN A 38 3.11 0.01 11.84
CA ASN A 38 3.83 0.58 12.97
C ASN A 38 3.04 0.49 14.29
N ASP A 39 1.73 0.78 14.25
CA ASP A 39 0.84 0.69 15.43
C ASP A 39 0.72 -0.75 15.96
N HIS A 40 0.88 -1.74 15.09
CA HIS A 40 0.92 -3.16 15.43
C HIS A 40 2.33 -3.70 15.73
N TYR A 41 3.34 -2.83 15.84
CA TYR A 41 4.74 -3.18 16.12
C TYR A 41 5.32 -4.20 15.12
N VAL A 42 4.91 -4.13 13.86
CA VAL A 42 5.43 -4.98 12.80
C VAL A 42 6.84 -4.53 12.41
N TYR A 43 7.76 -5.48 12.29
CA TYR A 43 9.12 -5.23 11.84
C TYR A 43 9.15 -4.97 10.32
N LEU A 44 9.18 -3.69 9.93
CA LEU A 44 9.02 -3.24 8.54
C LEU A 44 10.11 -3.80 7.61
N GLU A 45 11.36 -3.88 8.09
CA GLU A 45 12.50 -4.41 7.34
C GLU A 45 12.37 -5.93 7.08
N GLY A 46 11.47 -6.60 7.81
CA GLY A 46 11.10 -7.99 7.59
C GLY A 46 9.81 -8.17 6.79
N THR A 47 9.23 -7.10 6.25
CA THR A 47 7.99 -7.14 5.45
C THR A 47 8.26 -6.79 3.99
N LEU A 48 7.46 -7.34 3.08
CA LEU A 48 7.47 -6.97 1.67
C LEU A 48 6.13 -6.34 1.30
N LEU A 49 6.17 -5.23 0.55
CA LEU A 49 4.98 -4.54 0.10
C LEU A 49 4.71 -4.88 -1.37
N LYS A 50 3.47 -5.23 -1.71
CA LYS A 50 2.98 -5.44 -3.07
C LYS A 50 1.88 -4.41 -3.39
N PRO A 51 2.24 -3.16 -3.76
CA PRO A 51 1.26 -2.15 -4.14
C PRO A 51 0.83 -2.30 -5.61
N SER A 52 -0.34 -1.77 -5.97
CA SER A 52 -0.68 -1.52 -7.37
C SER A 52 0.15 -0.36 -7.93
N MET A 53 0.38 -0.37 -9.25
CA MET A 53 1.06 0.74 -9.93
C MET A 53 0.10 1.93 -10.04
N VAL A 54 0.63 3.14 -9.88
CA VAL A 54 -0.14 4.36 -10.15
C VAL A 54 -0.29 4.50 -11.65
N THR A 55 -1.54 4.43 -12.13
CA THR A 55 -1.89 4.61 -13.55
C THR A 55 -2.95 5.71 -13.71
N PRO A 56 -3.03 6.33 -14.90
CA PRO A 56 -4.24 7.02 -15.30
C PRO A 56 -5.39 6.03 -15.53
#